data_AF-A0A932GAW7-F1
#
_entry.id   AF-A0A932GAW7-F1
#
_cell.length_a   1.000
_cell.length_b   1.000
_cell.length_c   1.000
_cell.angle_alpha   90.00
_cell.angle_beta   90.00
_cell.angle_gamma   90.00
#
_symmetry.space_group_name_H-M   'P 1'
#
loop_
_entity.id
_entity.type
_entity.pdbx_description
1 polymer ?
#
loop_
_entity_poly.entity_id
_entity_poly.type
_entity_poly.pdbx_seq_one_letter_code
_entity_poly.pdbx_strand_id
1 'polypeptide(L)'
;MFEWKRSDGTTYYRLYNSHTPTLPHSPIASGSYLSLLSYDLTPDSLTLTWLVTEPAPPPVSIFVHFNWPDGALADAYDALGVPAEYWQPGDVITQRHPIAPDLPPGEYGITVGLYSLADGTRYSDIALTTFVKP
;
A
#
# COMPACT_ATOMS: atom_id res chain seq x y z
N MET A 1 -0.99 -15.88 -11.60
CA MET A 1 -0.02 -14.83 -11.25
C MET A 1 0.03 -13.85 -12.40
N PHE A 2 -0.43 -12.62 -12.18
CA PHE A 2 -0.34 -11.53 -13.16
C PHE A 2 0.80 -10.60 -12.74
N GLU A 3 1.75 -10.37 -13.64
CA GLU A 3 2.88 -9.46 -13.43
C GLU A 3 2.83 -8.33 -14.47
N TRP A 4 3.01 -7.09 -14.04
CA TRP A 4 3.28 -5.98 -14.94
C TRP A 4 4.68 -5.42 -14.67
N LYS A 5 5.48 -5.34 -15.73
CA LYS A 5 6.89 -4.91 -15.70
C LYS A 5 7.08 -3.72 -16.62
N ARG A 6 7.97 -2.79 -16.23
CA ARG A 6 8.50 -1.80 -17.16
C ARG A 6 9.34 -2.46 -18.25
N SER A 7 9.63 -1.71 -19.31
CA SER A 7 10.59 -2.11 -20.36
C SER A 7 12.00 -2.38 -19.80
N ASP A 8 12.33 -1.84 -18.63
CA ASP A 8 13.59 -2.07 -17.89
C ASP A 8 13.58 -3.35 -17.03
N GLY A 9 12.47 -4.09 -16.97
CA GLY A 9 12.34 -5.33 -16.20
C GLY A 9 11.88 -5.18 -14.75
N THR A 10 11.73 -3.95 -14.25
CA THR A 10 11.25 -3.70 -12.87
C THR A 10 9.78 -4.10 -12.72
N THR A 11 9.46 -4.92 -11.72
CA THR A 11 8.08 -5.32 -11.40
C THR A 11 7.44 -4.29 -10.47
N TYR A 12 6.31 -3.71 -10.85
CA TYR A 12 5.60 -2.71 -10.04
C TYR A 12 4.62 -3.35 -9.06
N TYR A 13 3.91 -4.38 -9.52
CA TYR A 13 2.92 -5.10 -8.73
C TYR A 13 2.77 -6.52 -9.26
N ARG A 14 2.32 -7.39 -8.36
CA ARG A 14 2.03 -8.78 -8.67
C ARG A 14 0.71 -9.15 -8.03
N LEU A 15 -0.22 -9.64 -8.83
CA LEU A 15 -1.49 -10.17 -8.35
C LEU A 15 -1.39 -11.69 -8.26
N TYR A 16 -1.60 -12.21 -7.07
CA TYR A 16 -1.76 -13.64 -6.84
C TYR A 16 -3.23 -13.95 -6.65
N ASN A 17 -3.78 -14.74 -7.58
CA ASN A 17 -5.08 -15.37 -7.39
C ASN A 17 -4.84 -16.60 -6.50
N SER A 18 -4.68 -16.37 -5.21
CA SER A 18 -4.52 -17.46 -4.25
C SER A 18 -5.88 -18.07 -3.99
N HIS A 19 -6.02 -19.38 -4.20
CA HIS A 19 -7.02 -20.14 -3.42
C HIS A 19 -6.71 -19.82 -1.97
N THR A 20 -7.66 -19.19 -1.28
CA THR A 20 -7.52 -18.53 0.02
C THR A 20 -6.32 -19.07 0.78
N PRO A 21 -5.20 -18.32 0.89
CA PRO A 21 -4.15 -18.75 1.78
C PRO A 21 -4.83 -18.84 3.15
N THR A 22 -4.68 -19.95 3.85
CA THR A 22 -4.80 -19.91 5.31
C THR A 22 -3.77 -18.87 5.74
N LEU A 23 -4.19 -17.62 5.89
CA LEU A 23 -3.31 -16.53 6.28
C LEU A 23 -2.78 -16.94 7.66
N PRO A 24 -1.47 -17.18 7.80
CA PRO A 24 -0.95 -17.76 9.04
C PRO A 24 -1.02 -16.78 10.22
N HIS A 25 -1.50 -15.55 10.00
CA HIS A 25 -1.55 -14.46 10.96
C HIS A 25 -2.78 -13.59 10.73
N SER A 26 -3.38 -13.07 11.81
CA SER A 26 -4.35 -11.97 11.75
C SER A 26 -3.76 -10.76 11.03
N PRO A 27 -4.56 -9.98 10.27
CA PRO A 27 -4.07 -8.75 9.66
C PRO A 27 -3.52 -7.78 10.71
N ILE A 28 -2.54 -6.97 10.32
CA ILE A 28 -2.00 -5.89 11.15
C ILE A 28 -3.10 -4.88 11.46
N ALA A 29 -3.89 -4.52 10.44
CA ALA A 29 -5.05 -3.65 10.54
C ALA A 29 -6.01 -3.89 9.37
N SER A 30 -7.27 -3.50 9.54
CA SER A 30 -8.31 -3.65 8.52
C SER A 30 -8.98 -2.31 8.22
N GLY A 31 -9.13 -2.03 6.92
CA GLY A 31 -10.02 -1.00 6.39
C GLY A 31 -11.36 -1.57 5.95
N SER A 32 -12.16 -0.77 5.24
CA SER A 32 -13.45 -1.21 4.71
C SER A 32 -13.33 -2.27 3.61
N TYR A 33 -12.33 -2.15 2.72
CA TYR A 33 -12.19 -3.01 1.53
C TYR A 33 -10.88 -3.80 1.48
N LEU A 34 -9.87 -3.34 2.20
CA LEU A 34 -8.55 -3.95 2.26
C LEU A 34 -8.13 -4.17 3.71
N SER A 35 -7.50 -5.30 3.98
CA SER A 35 -6.75 -5.56 5.21
C SER A 35 -5.26 -5.56 4.94
N LEU A 36 -4.48 -4.85 5.75
CA LEU A 36 -3.02 -4.90 5.69
C LEU A 36 -2.54 -6.17 6.38
N LEU A 37 -1.94 -7.08 5.61
CA LEU A 37 -1.41 -8.34 6.12
C LEU A 37 0.01 -8.20 6.65
N SER A 38 0.85 -7.50 5.90
CA SER A 38 2.25 -7.27 6.25
C SER A 38 2.80 -6.05 5.55
N TYR A 39 3.91 -5.55 6.06
CA TYR A 39 4.75 -4.60 5.36
C TYR A 39 6.23 -4.94 5.57
N ASP A 40 7.07 -4.55 4.61
CA ASP A 40 8.53 -4.60 4.70
C ASP A 40 9.08 -3.22 4.34
N LEU A 41 9.82 -2.62 5.26
CA LEU A 41 10.34 -1.27 5.14
C LEU A 41 11.87 -1.31 5.14
N THR A 42 12.44 -0.80 4.06
CA THR A 42 13.88 -0.64 3.86
C THR A 42 14.20 0.82 3.59
N PRO A 43 15.47 1.24 3.62
CA PRO A 43 15.84 2.63 3.30
C PRO A 43 15.37 3.10 1.91
N ASP A 44 15.20 2.17 0.97
CA ASP A 44 14.92 2.47 -0.43
C ASP A 44 13.48 2.14 -0.86
N SER A 45 12.71 1.43 -0.03
CA SER A 45 11.34 1.05 -0.39
C SER A 45 10.47 0.62 0.78
N LEU A 46 9.16 0.82 0.62
CA LEU A 46 8.10 0.22 1.43
C LEU A 46 7.32 -0.77 0.58
N THR A 47 7.27 -2.04 0.99
CA THR A 47 6.43 -3.06 0.38
C THR A 47 5.23 -3.32 1.27
N LEU A 48 4.02 -3.25 0.72
CA LEU A 48 2.76 -3.49 1.42
C LEU A 48 2.07 -4.73 0.84
N THR A 49 1.55 -5.59 1.70
CA THR A 49 0.74 -6.74 1.29
C THR A 49 -0.67 -6.58 1.82
N TRP A 50 -1.63 -6.46 0.90
CA TRP A 50 -3.04 -6.23 1.16
C TRP A 50 -3.85 -7.47 0.83
N LEU A 51 -4.81 -7.82 1.68
CA LEU A 51 -5.90 -8.73 1.36
C LEU A 51 -7.11 -7.90 0.91
N VAL A 52 -7.67 -8.23 -0.24
CA VAL A 52 -8.99 -7.73 -0.65
C VAL A 52 -10.05 -8.44 0.16
N THR A 53 -10.74 -7.72 1.05
CA THR A 53 -11.85 -8.28 1.82
C THR A 53 -13.16 -8.16 1.06
N GLU A 54 -13.35 -7.03 0.36
CA GLU A 54 -14.51 -6.74 -0.48
C GLU A 54 -14.08 -5.87 -1.68
N PRO A 55 -14.78 -5.93 -2.83
CA PRO A 55 -14.51 -5.03 -3.95
C PRO A 55 -14.75 -3.57 -3.56
N ALA A 56 -13.73 -2.73 -3.69
CA ALA A 56 -13.87 -1.29 -3.48
C ALA A 56 -14.60 -0.64 -4.67
N PRO A 57 -15.45 0.39 -4.46
CA PRO A 57 -16.11 1.10 -5.56
C PRO A 57 -15.10 2.00 -6.29
N PRO A 58 -14.69 1.69 -7.53
CA PRO A 58 -13.73 2.52 -8.26
C PRO A 58 -14.36 3.86 -8.70
N PRO A 59 -13.56 4.90 -8.97
CA PRO A 59 -12.09 4.89 -8.95
C PRO A 59 -11.53 5.07 -7.53
N VAL A 60 -10.51 4.28 -7.18
CA VAL A 60 -9.80 4.32 -5.88
C VAL A 60 -8.29 4.40 -6.08
N SER A 61 -7.56 4.79 -5.04
CA SER A 61 -6.09 4.73 -5.00
C SER A 61 -5.62 4.28 -3.62
N ILE A 62 -4.52 3.52 -3.59
CA ILE A 62 -3.78 3.23 -2.36
C ILE A 62 -2.77 4.35 -2.17
N PHE A 63 -2.72 4.92 -0.96
CA PHE A 63 -1.79 5.98 -0.61
C PHE A 63 -0.75 5.51 0.40
N VAL A 64 0.42 6.14 0.34
CA VAL A 64 1.47 6.11 1.36
C VAL A 64 1.89 7.54 1.64
N HIS A 65 1.73 8.00 2.87
CA HIS A 65 2.15 9.31 3.32
C HIS A 65 3.29 9.17 4.32
N PHE A 66 4.37 9.91 4.09
CA PHE A 66 5.44 10.13 5.04
C PHE A 66 5.23 11.50 5.68
N ASN A 67 5.08 11.54 6.99
CA ASN A 67 4.84 12.77 7.74
C ASN A 67 5.98 13.02 8.72
N TRP A 68 6.38 14.27 8.86
CA TRP A 68 7.28 14.72 9.92
C TRP A 68 6.66 14.49 11.31
N PRO A 69 7.46 14.53 12.41
CA PRO A 69 6.94 14.33 13.76
C PRO A 69 5.90 15.37 14.19
N ASP A 70 5.89 16.55 13.56
CA ASP A 70 4.88 17.60 13.76
C ASP A 70 3.58 17.36 12.95
N GLY A 71 3.52 16.27 12.16
CA GLY A 71 2.40 15.89 11.31
C GLY A 71 2.41 16.52 9.92
N ALA A 72 3.40 17.35 9.58
CA ALA A 72 3.51 17.92 8.24
C ALA A 72 3.85 16.84 7.19
N LEU A 73 3.19 16.88 6.03
CA LEU A 73 3.47 15.94 4.94
C LEU A 73 4.88 16.19 4.38
N ALA A 74 5.73 15.17 4.41
CA ALA A 74 7.08 15.19 3.85
C ALA A 74 7.11 14.64 2.42
N ASP A 75 6.42 13.52 2.18
CA ASP A 75 6.30 12.89 0.86
C ASP A 75 5.03 12.05 0.78
N ALA A 76 4.51 11.83 -0.44
CA ALA A 76 3.31 11.06 -0.68
C ALA A 76 3.38 10.25 -1.98
N TYR A 77 2.84 9.03 -1.95
CA TYR A 77 2.69 8.17 -3.11
C TYR A 77 1.26 7.68 -3.22
N ASP A 78 0.63 7.97 -4.35
CA ASP A 78 -0.70 7.49 -4.72
C ASP A 78 -0.59 6.58 -5.94
N ALA A 79 -0.92 5.29 -5.76
CA ALA A 79 -0.97 4.34 -6.86
C ALA A 79 -1.83 3.14 -6.49
N LEU A 80 -2.55 2.60 -7.46
CA LEU A 80 -3.36 1.39 -7.26
C LEU A 80 -2.67 0.11 -7.76
N GLY A 81 -1.70 0.23 -8.67
CA GLY A 81 -0.98 -0.88 -9.30
C GLY A 81 -1.90 -1.74 -10.17
N VAL A 82 -2.76 -2.53 -9.54
CA VAL A 82 -3.81 -3.34 -10.18
C VAL A 82 -5.13 -2.57 -10.15
N PRO A 83 -5.81 -2.32 -11.29
CA PRO A 83 -7.12 -1.67 -11.30
C PRO A 83 -8.13 -2.39 -10.40
N ALA A 84 -8.87 -1.63 -9.57
CA ALA A 84 -9.79 -2.18 -8.58
C ALA A 84 -10.95 -2.97 -9.20
N GLU A 85 -11.28 -2.71 -10.46
CA GLU A 85 -12.28 -3.42 -11.25
C GLU A 85 -11.99 -4.93 -11.35
N TYR A 86 -10.73 -5.34 -11.16
CA TYR A 86 -10.32 -6.75 -11.24
C TYR A 86 -10.20 -7.43 -9.87
N TRP A 87 -10.35 -6.69 -8.77
CA TRP A 87 -10.18 -7.24 -7.43
C TRP A 87 -11.33 -8.17 -7.07
N GLN A 88 -11.02 -9.30 -6.47
CA GLN A 88 -11.97 -10.25 -5.91
C GLN A 88 -11.69 -10.45 -4.41
N PRO A 89 -12.73 -10.69 -3.58
CA PRO A 89 -12.51 -11.10 -2.20
C PRO A 89 -11.56 -12.30 -2.10
N GLY A 90 -10.53 -12.17 -1.27
CA GLY A 90 -9.47 -13.17 -1.11
C GLY A 90 -8.22 -12.93 -1.97
N ASP A 91 -8.25 -11.98 -2.91
CA ASP A 91 -7.06 -11.57 -3.65
C ASP A 91 -6.01 -10.97 -2.70
N VAL A 92 -4.75 -11.30 -2.96
CA VAL A 92 -3.62 -10.69 -2.26
C VAL A 92 -2.83 -9.81 -3.23
N ILE A 93 -2.75 -8.52 -2.89
CA ILE A 93 -2.07 -7.49 -3.66
C ILE A 93 -0.79 -7.12 -2.92
N THR A 94 0.37 -7.35 -3.56
CA THR A 94 1.65 -6.85 -3.07
C THR A 94 2.09 -5.66 -3.90
N GLN A 95 2.30 -4.53 -3.24
CA GLN A 95 2.68 -3.27 -3.85
C GLN A 95 4.00 -2.77 -3.25
N ARG A 96 4.95 -2.38 -4.12
CA ARG A 96 6.23 -1.81 -3.69
C ARG A 96 6.28 -0.34 -4.06
N HIS A 97 6.48 0.50 -3.07
CA HIS A 97 6.67 1.94 -3.20
C HIS A 97 8.16 2.26 -3.02
N PRO A 98 8.83 2.88 -4.00
CA PRO A 98 10.18 3.38 -3.79
C PRO A 98 10.14 4.54 -2.79
N ILE A 99 11.14 4.62 -1.91
CA ILE A 99 11.38 5.80 -1.08
C ILE A 99 12.35 6.70 -1.85
N ALA A 100 12.00 7.97 -2.00
CA ALA A 100 12.81 8.90 -2.77
C ALA A 100 14.23 9.01 -2.16
N PRO A 101 15.29 8.91 -2.98
CA PRO A 101 16.66 9.02 -2.46
C PRO A 101 16.94 10.41 -1.88
N ASP A 102 16.24 11.44 -2.35
CA ASP A 102 16.29 12.83 -1.90
C ASP A 102 15.31 13.18 -0.76
N LEU A 103 14.49 12.22 -0.28
CA LEU A 103 13.76 12.39 0.98
C LEU A 103 14.77 12.77 2.08
N PRO A 104 14.60 13.87 2.83
CA PRO A 104 15.63 14.27 3.79
C PRO A 104 15.87 13.22 4.89
N PRO A 105 17.06 13.15 5.49
CA PRO A 105 17.27 12.36 6.69
C PRO A 105 16.36 12.83 7.83
N GLY A 106 15.86 11.90 8.63
CA GLY A 106 14.96 12.23 9.73
C GLY A 106 13.99 11.11 10.12
N GLU A 107 13.19 11.41 11.13
CA GLU A 107 12.14 10.55 11.64
C GLU A 107 10.81 10.87 10.94
N TYR A 108 10.11 9.84 10.47
CA TYR A 108 8.85 9.96 9.76
C TYR A 108 7.80 9.01 10.34
N GLY A 109 6.60 9.54 10.60
CA GLY A 109 5.40 8.73 10.71
C GLY A 109 4.95 8.28 9.31
N ILE A 110 4.56 7.01 9.17
CA ILE A 110 4.02 6.49 7.91
C ILE A 110 2.54 6.18 8.08
N THR A 111 1.73 6.67 7.16
CA THR A 111 0.32 6.34 7.07
C THR A 111 0.00 5.76 5.70
N VAL A 112 -0.72 4.65 5.67
CA VAL A 112 -1.15 3.98 4.44
C VAL A 112 -2.65 3.74 4.44
N GLY A 113 -3.25 3.64 3.27
CA GLY A 113 -4.66 3.31 3.18
C GLY A 113 -5.23 3.37 1.78
N LEU A 114 -6.54 3.22 1.70
CA LEU A 114 -7.32 3.30 0.47
C LEU A 114 -8.26 4.50 0.55
N TYR A 115 -8.40 5.22 -0.55
CA TYR A 115 -9.38 6.30 -0.67
C TYR A 115 -10.04 6.31 -2.04
N SER A 116 -11.20 6.94 -2.10
CA SER A 116 -11.93 7.22 -3.33
C SER A 116 -11.31 8.41 -4.07
N LEU A 117 -10.97 8.20 -5.34
CA LEU A 117 -10.53 9.27 -6.23
C LEU A 117 -11.69 10.17 -6.69
N ALA A 118 -12.94 9.72 -6.51
CA ALA A 118 -14.11 10.49 -6.93
C ALA A 118 -14.42 11.66 -5.97
N ASP A 119 -14.21 11.47 -4.67
CA ASP A 119 -14.65 12.41 -3.62
C ASP A 119 -13.63 12.60 -2.48
N GLY A 120 -12.50 11.87 -2.49
CA GLY A 120 -11.47 11.97 -1.46
C GLY A 120 -11.79 11.18 -0.18
N THR A 121 -12.91 10.46 -0.13
CA THR A 121 -13.30 9.69 1.06
C THR A 121 -12.25 8.63 1.39
N ARG A 122 -11.71 8.67 2.62
CA ARG A 122 -10.77 7.65 3.12
C ARG A 122 -11.55 6.42 3.62
N TYR A 123 -11.27 5.27 3.03
CA TYR A 123 -11.81 3.98 3.46
C TYR A 123 -10.91 3.27 4.47
N SER A 124 -9.66 3.72 4.58
CA SER A 124 -8.76 3.34 5.66
C SER A 124 -7.69 4.40 5.88
N ASP A 125 -7.19 4.42 7.11
CA ASP A 125 -6.09 5.26 7.55
C ASP A 125 -5.32 4.46 8.60
N ILE A 126 -4.23 3.82 8.17
CA ILE A 126 -3.47 2.87 8.97
C ILE A 126 -2.08 3.44 9.21
N ALA A 127 -1.79 3.76 10.48
CA ALA A 127 -0.46 4.14 10.91
C ALA A 127 0.46 2.91 10.99
N LEU A 128 1.65 3.01 10.42
CA LEU A 128 2.73 2.04 10.58
C LEU A 128 3.72 2.50 11.65
N THR A 129 4.71 1.66 11.94
CA THR A 129 5.84 2.06 12.78
C THR A 129 6.62 3.19 12.13
N THR A 130 7.18 4.07 12.96
CA THR A 130 8.06 5.16 12.56
C THR A 130 9.25 4.68 11.72
N PHE A 131 9.57 5.42 10.66
CA PHE A 131 10.73 5.25 9.80
C PHE A 131 11.81 6.27 10.14
N VAL A 132 13.07 5.82 10.25
CA VAL A 132 14.22 6.72 10.38
C VAL A 132 15.04 6.60 9.13
N LYS A 133 15.07 7.67 8.34
CA LYS A 133 15.97 7.79 7.19
C LYS A 133 17.34 8.28 7.70
N PRO A 134 18.44 7.52 7.48
CA PRO A 134 19.77 7.87 7.94
C PRO A 134 20.38 9.06 7.20
#